data_AF-A0A1C4ZM81-F1
#
_entry.id   AF-A0A1C4ZM81-F1
#
_cell.length_a   1.000
_cell.length_b   1.000
_cell.length_c   1.000
_cell.angle_alpha   90.00
_cell.angle_beta   90.00
_cell.angle_gamma   90.00
#
_symmetry.space_group_name_H-M   'P 1'
#
loop_
_entity.id
_entity.type
_entity.pdbx_description
1 polymer ?
#
loop_
_entity_poly.entity_id
_entity_poly.type
_entity_poly.pdbx_seq_one_letter_code
_entity_poly.pdbx_strand_id
1 'polypeptide(L)' 'MLSRLCRANSLFQHLAVLENAGLVQIEKRYAGRRGRTWVRPTDVGDTALAEEIAPPALLIARVETTHTLQDW' A
#
# COMPACT_ATOMS: atom_id res chain seq x y z
N MET A 1 -3.41 -23.76 -14.15
CA MET A 1 -4.24 -24.27 -13.05
C MET A 1 -3.63 -23.88 -11.70
N LEU A 2 -3.57 -22.58 -11.40
CA LEU A 2 -3.18 -22.05 -10.08
C LEU A 2 -4.45 -21.48 -9.43
N SER A 3 -5.41 -22.36 -9.19
CA SER A 3 -6.72 -22.02 -8.65
C SER A 3 -6.98 -22.91 -7.45
N ARG A 4 -6.41 -22.57 -6.27
CA ARG A 4 -7.00 -23.03 -4.99
C ARG A 4 -6.53 -22.43 -3.66
N LEU A 5 -5.71 -21.37 -3.61
CA LEU A 5 -5.24 -20.85 -2.29
C LEU A 5 -5.15 -19.31 -2.12
N CYS A 6 -5.68 -18.50 -3.03
CA CYS A 6 -5.82 -17.06 -2.72
C CYS A 6 -7.03 -16.85 -1.79
N ARG A 7 -6.73 -16.73 -0.49
CA ARG A 7 -7.63 -16.10 0.49
C ARG A 7 -8.21 -14.82 -0.15
N ALA A 8 -9.51 -14.59 0.03
CA ALA A 8 -10.11 -13.27 -0.21
C ALA A 8 -9.17 -12.24 0.43
N ASN A 9 -8.75 -11.21 -0.32
CA ASN A 9 -7.69 -10.24 0.05
C ASN A 9 -6.26 -10.56 -0.43
N SER A 10 -6.07 -10.92 -1.71
CA SER A 10 -4.73 -11.03 -2.31
C SER A 10 -4.14 -9.65 -2.68
N LEU A 11 -2.81 -9.49 -2.61
CA LEU A 11 -2.13 -8.24 -3.01
C LEU A 11 -2.50 -7.79 -4.42
N PHE A 12 -2.55 -8.72 -5.38
CA PHE A 12 -2.91 -8.43 -6.77
C PHE A 12 -4.32 -7.86 -6.91
N GLN A 13 -5.28 -8.32 -6.09
CA GLN A 13 -6.64 -7.80 -6.10
C GLN A 13 -6.68 -6.33 -5.65
N HIS A 14 -5.92 -5.96 -4.62
CA HIS A 14 -5.82 -4.56 -4.19
C HIS A 14 -5.14 -3.69 -5.22
N LEU A 15 -4.05 -4.19 -5.82
CA LEU A 15 -3.34 -3.49 -6.87
C LEU A 15 -4.26 -3.19 -8.06
N ALA A 16 -5.12 -4.13 -8.47
CA ALA A 16 -6.11 -3.90 -9.53
C ALA A 16 -7.13 -2.81 -9.16
N VAL A 17 -7.58 -2.75 -7.91
CA VAL A 17 -8.49 -1.69 -7.44
C VAL A 17 -7.79 -0.32 -7.47
N LEU A 18 -6.55 -0.24 -6.99
CA LEU A 18 -5.76 0.99 -6.99
C LEU A 18 -5.44 1.47 -8.42
N GLU A 19 -5.16 0.55 -9.34
CA GLU A 19 -4.93 0.87 -10.75
C GLU A 19 -6.21 1.36 -11.43
N ASN A 20 -7.35 0.69 -11.19
CA ASN A 20 -8.65 1.12 -11.72
C ASN A 20 -9.09 2.49 -11.18
N ALA A 21 -8.68 2.84 -9.95
CA ALA A 21 -8.89 4.15 -9.36
C ALA A 21 -7.90 5.22 -9.86
N GLY A 22 -6.91 4.85 -10.68
CA GLY A 22 -5.89 5.76 -11.19
C GLY A 22 -4.83 6.18 -10.16
N LEU A 23 -4.76 5.49 -9.02
CA LEU A 23 -3.84 5.81 -7.92
C LEU A 23 -2.45 5.20 -8.13
N VAL A 24 -2.37 4.09 -8.88
CA VAL A 24 -1.10 3.46 -9.23
C VAL A 24 -1.07 3.08 -10.70
N GLN A 25 0.14 3.01 -11.26
CA GLN A 25 0.43 2.40 -12.54
C GLN A 25 1.12 1.06 -12.31
N ILE A 26 0.69 0.03 -13.02
CA ILE A 26 1.27 -1.30 -12.92
C ILE A 26 1.95 -1.67 -14.24
N GLU A 27 3.23 -2.01 -14.15
CA GLU A 27 3.99 -2.47 -15.30
C GLU A 27 4.55 -3.88 -15.08
N LYS A 28 4.22 -4.80 -15.97
CA LYS A 28 4.82 -6.14 -15.99
C LYS A 28 6.11 -6.10 -16.80
N ARG A 29 7.26 -6.20 -16.13
CA ARG A 29 8.56 -6.32 -16.79
C ARG A 29 9.22 -7.64 -16.46
N TYR A 30 10.06 -8.10 -17.37
CA TYR A 30 10.93 -9.24 -17.12
C TYR A 30 12.25 -8.77 -16.51
N ALA A 31 12.55 -9.25 -15.30
CA ALA A 31 13.87 -9.09 -14.69
C ALA A 31 14.59 -10.44 -14.81
N GLY A 32 15.33 -10.63 -15.90
CA GLY A 32 15.89 -11.92 -16.28
C GLY A 32 14.78 -12.91 -16.70
N ARG A 33 14.79 -14.13 -16.14
CA ARG A 33 13.81 -15.18 -16.47
C ARG A 33 12.49 -15.10 -15.67
N ARG A 34 12.38 -14.23 -14.66
CA ARG A 34 11.18 -14.09 -13.84
C ARG A 34 10.43 -12.81 -14.20
N GLY A 35 9.15 -12.94 -14.51
CA GLY A 35 8.25 -11.80 -14.61
C GLY A 35 8.13 -11.11 -13.24
N ARG A 36 8.30 -9.80 -13.22
CA ARG A 36 8.06 -8.95 -12.04
C ARG A 36 6.96 -7.94 -12.37
N THR A 37 6.21 -7.59 -11.35
CA THR A 37 5.25 -6.50 -11.39
C THR A 37 5.89 -5.31 -10.70
N TRP A 38 6.11 -4.24 -11.44
CA TRP A 38 6.52 -2.95 -10.93
C TRP A 38 5.27 -2.12 -10.71
N VAL A 39 5.21 -1.42 -9.59
CA VAL A 39 4.09 -0.57 -9.23
C VAL A 39 4.67 0.79 -8.88
N ARG A 40 4.08 1.84 -9.43
CA ARG A 40 4.45 3.22 -9.13
C ARG A 40 3.18 4.01 -8.81
N PRO A 41 3.16 4.82 -7.73
CA PRO A 41 2.05 5.73 -7.50
C PRO A 41 1.98 6.80 -8.61
N THR A 42 0.77 7.26 -8.89
CA THR A 42 0.55 8.49 -9.67
C THR A 42 0.62 9.71 -8.76
N ASP A 43 0.65 10.92 -9.30
CA ASP A 43 0.60 12.14 -8.48
C ASP A 43 -0.67 12.21 -7.61
N VAL A 44 -1.79 11.72 -8.15
CA VAL A 44 -3.07 11.57 -7.43
C VAL A 44 -2.93 10.50 -6.33
N GLY A 45 -2.29 9.38 -6.64
CA GLY A 45 -2.00 8.32 -5.69
C GLY A 45 -1.11 8.75 -4.53
N ASP A 46 -0.05 9.51 -4.81
CA ASP A 46 0.84 10.07 -3.79
C ASP A 46 0.10 11.05 -2.88
N THR A 47 -0.77 11.89 -3.46
CA THR A 47 -1.62 12.82 -2.68
C THR A 47 -2.59 12.04 -1.78
N ALA A 48 -3.32 11.08 -2.34
CA ALA A 48 -4.25 10.24 -1.58
C ALA A 48 -3.55 9.45 -0.47
N LEU A 49 -2.35 8.91 -0.75
CA LEU A 49 -1.56 8.21 0.25
C LEU A 49 -1.11 9.14 1.38
N ALA A 50 -0.69 10.36 1.07
CA ALA A 50 -0.30 11.34 2.08
C ALA A 50 -1.48 11.73 2.99
N GLU A 51 -2.67 11.92 2.41
CA GLU A 51 -3.91 12.19 3.15
C GLU A 51 -4.30 11.01 4.06
N GLU A 52 -4.14 9.78 3.59
CA GLU A 52 -4.44 8.57 4.39
C GLU A 52 -3.38 8.30 5.48
N ILE A 53 -2.10 8.64 5.27
CA ILE A 53 -1.04 8.42 6.25
C ILE A 53 -1.03 9.48 7.35
N ALA A 54 -1.48 10.71 7.07
CA ALA A 54 -1.42 11.81 8.04
C ALA A 54 -2.23 11.54 9.34
N PRO A 55 -3.48 11.05 9.31
CA PRO A 55 -4.23 10.74 10.52
C PRO A 55 -3.63 9.60 11.35
N PRO A 56 -3.26 8.43 10.78
CA PRO A 56 -2.53 7.38 11.50
C PRO A 56 -1.23 7.89 12.13
N ALA A 57 -0.45 8.71 11.42
CA ALA A 57 0.77 9.28 11.96
C ALA A 57 0.50 10.17 13.20
N LEU A 58 -0.58 10.96 13.17
CA LEU A 58 -1.01 11.76 14.32
C LEU A 58 -1.41 10.89 15.52
N LEU A 59 -2.11 9.78 15.27
CA LEU A 59 -2.49 8.84 16.32
C LEU A 59 -1.26 8.17 16.94
N ILE A 60 -0.31 7.74 16.11
CA ILE A 60 0.97 7.17 16.58
C ILE A 60 1.70 8.19 17.46
N ALA A 61 1.87 9.43 16.98
CA ALA A 61 2.53 10.49 17.74
C ALA A 61 1.85 10.76 19.09
N ARG A 62 0.51 10.69 19.15
CA ARG A 62 -0.25 10.84 20.41
C ARG A 62 -0.01 9.69 21.37
N VAL A 63 0.01 8.45 20.87
CA VAL A 63 0.28 7.26 21.69
C VAL A 63 1.70 7.29 22.24
N GLU A 64 2.69 7.61 21.40
CA GLU A 64 4.09 7.75 21.82
C GLU A 64 4.24 8.82 22.89
N THR A 65 3.62 9.99 22.71
CA THR A 65 3.62 11.06 23.74
C THR A 65 3.02 10.57 25.05
N THR A 66 1.89 9.85 25.00
CA THR A 66 1.23 9.31 26.20
C THR A 66 2.07 8.25 26.91
N HIS A 67 2.72 7.36 26.16
CA HIS A 67 3.65 6.37 26.71
C HIS A 67 4.82 7.03 27.45
N THR A 68 5.42 8.08 26.87
CA THR A 68 6.51 8.81 27.55
C THR A 68 6.11 9.50 28.86
N LEU A 69 4.81 9.76 29.05
CA LEU A 69 4.26 10.31 30.30
C LEU A 69 3.87 9.24 31.33
N GLN A 70 3.72 7.97 30.92
CA GLN A 70 3.37 6.84 31.79
C GLN A 70 4.57 5.99 32.22
N ASP A 71 5.75 6.20 31.65
CA ASP A 71 7.00 5.53 32.04
C ASP A 71 7.66 6.09 33.33
N TRP A 72 6.87 6.62 34.28
CA TRP A 72 7.31 7.11 35.60
C TRP A 72 6.73 6.27 36.74
#